data_AF-A0A370NND7-F1
#
_entry.id   AF-A0A370NND7-F1
#
_cell.length_a   1.000
_cell.length_b   1.000
_cell.length_c   1.000
_cell.angle_alpha   90.00
_cell.angle_beta   90.00
_cell.angle_gamma   90.00
#
_symmetry.space_group_name_H-M   'P 1'
#
loop_
_entity.id
_entity.type
_entity.pdbx_description
1 polymer ?
#
loop_
_entity_poly.entity_id
_entity_poly.type
_entity_poly.pdbx_seq_one_letter_code
_entity_poly.pdbx_strand_id
1 'polypeptide(L)' 'MPDSRPSRRLLPNCEEVHHLTMKGLDRPLSWGERLRMRAHLAICDACTSFSAQMRTLREAMRRLGRDE' A
#
# COMPACT_ATOMS: atom_id res chain seq x y z
N MET A 1 8.08 -17.71 -7.59
CA MET A 1 9.10 -17.21 -6.64
C MET A 1 9.34 -15.74 -6.95
N PRO A 2 8.87 -14.76 -6.17
CA PRO A 2 9.24 -13.38 -6.43
C PRO A 2 10.57 -13.02 -5.73
N ASP A 3 11.38 -12.29 -6.47
CA ASP A 3 12.75 -11.85 -6.22
C ASP A 3 12.80 -10.86 -5.04
N SER A 4 13.22 -11.33 -3.86
CA SER A 4 13.48 -10.52 -2.67
C SER A 4 14.83 -9.79 -2.77
N ARG A 5 15.01 -8.91 -3.77
CA ARG A 5 16.15 -7.98 -3.79
C ARG A 5 15.69 -6.58 -3.38
N PRO A 6 16.19 -6.02 -2.25
CA PRO A 6 15.90 -4.63 -1.90
C PRO A 6 16.69 -3.74 -2.85
N SER A 7 16.07 -3.42 -3.97
CA SER A 7 16.57 -2.42 -4.90
C SER A 7 16.55 -1.08 -4.16
N ARG A 8 17.73 -0.50 -3.96
CA ARG A 8 17.94 0.85 -3.42
C ARG A 8 17.48 1.91 -4.45
N ARG A 9 16.23 1.80 -4.95
CA ARG A 9 15.59 2.75 -5.86
C ARG A 9 14.73 3.71 -5.04
N LEU A 10 14.88 5.00 -5.31
CA LEU A 10 14.15 6.06 -4.63
C LEU A 10 12.64 6.05 -4.95
N LEU A 11 12.26 5.57 -6.14
CA LEU A 11 10.88 5.32 -6.52
C LEU A 11 10.57 3.80 -6.46
N PRO A 12 9.56 3.38 -5.67
CA PRO A 12 9.09 2.00 -5.68
C PRO A 12 8.37 1.70 -7.00
N ASN A 13 8.40 0.45 -7.44
CA ASN A 13 7.62 -0.02 -8.60
C ASN A 13 6.19 -0.41 -8.18
N CYS A 14 5.31 -0.67 -9.15
CA CYS A 14 3.93 -1.11 -8.91
C CYS A 14 3.85 -2.32 -7.96
N GLU A 15 4.72 -3.31 -8.14
CA GLU A 15 4.77 -4.50 -7.27
C GLU A 15 5.13 -4.14 -5.83
N GLU A 16 6.11 -3.26 -5.65
CA GLU A 16 6.54 -2.82 -4.32
C GLU A 16 5.45 -1.98 -3.64
N VAL A 17 4.71 -1.15 -4.39
CA VAL A 17 3.53 -0.44 -3.89
C VAL A 17 2.40 -1.40 -3.51
N HIS A 18 2.15 -2.44 -4.30
CA HIS A 18 1.20 -3.50 -3.94
C HIS A 18 1.61 -4.19 -2.65
N HIS A 19 2.90 -4.52 -2.52
CA HIS A 19 3.44 -5.15 -1.32
C HIS A 19 3.38 -4.22 -0.10
N LEU A 20 3.67 -2.92 -0.26
CA LEU A 20 3.50 -1.91 0.78
C LEU A 20 2.03 -1.71 1.17
N THR A 21 1.12 -1.76 0.19
CA THR A 21 -0.33 -1.65 0.43
C THR A 21 -0.81 -2.83 1.28
N MET A 22 -0.48 -4.08 0.88
CA MET A 22 -0.78 -5.29 1.64
C MET A 22 -0.10 -5.30 3.01
N LYS A 23 1.17 -4.95 3.09
CA LYS A 23 1.88 -4.76 4.37
C LYS A 23 1.16 -3.75 5.26
N GLY A 24 0.59 -2.70 4.65
CA GLY A 24 -0.29 -1.75 5.31
C GLY A 24 -1.56 -2.35 5.88
N LEU A 25 -2.12 -3.39 5.24
CA LEU A 25 -3.29 -4.16 5.67
C LEU A 25 -3.05 -4.99 6.93
N ASP A 26 -1.83 -5.47 7.14
CA ASP A 26 -1.47 -6.18 8.38
C ASP A 26 -0.91 -5.23 9.45
N ARG A 27 -0.02 -4.31 9.07
CA ARG A 27 0.70 -3.45 10.00
C ARG A 27 0.76 -1.99 9.55
N PRO A 28 0.85 -1.03 10.47
CA PRO A 28 1.07 0.36 10.10
C PRO A 28 2.39 0.49 9.33
N LEU A 29 2.36 1.12 8.15
CA LEU A 29 3.57 1.45 7.39
C LEU A 29 4.41 2.48 8.15
N SER A 30 5.73 2.40 7.99
CA SER A 30 6.63 3.46 8.46
C SER A 30 6.46 4.73 7.62
N TRP A 31 6.76 5.89 8.21
CA TRP A 31 6.66 7.19 7.54
C TRP A 31 7.36 7.24 6.18
N GLY A 32 8.57 6.67 6.08
CA GLY A 32 9.34 6.61 4.82
C GLY A 32 8.69 5.73 3.75
N GLU A 33 8.11 4.59 4.14
CA GLU A 33 7.40 3.69 3.21
C GLU A 33 6.14 4.35 2.67
N ARG A 34 5.42 5.08 3.54
CA ARG A 34 4.23 5.83 3.16
C ARG A 34 4.54 6.94 2.17
N LEU A 35 5.67 7.61 2.32
CA LEU A 35 6.10 8.67 1.41
C LEU A 35 6.43 8.09 0.02
N ARG A 36 7.21 6.99 -0.03
CA ARG A 36 7.53 6.29 -1.27
C ARG A 36 6.28 5.79 -2.00
N MET A 37 5.36 5.19 -1.25
CA MET A 37 4.07 4.73 -1.78
C MET A 37 3.32 5.89 -2.42
N ARG A 38 3.14 7.01 -1.71
CA ARG A 38 2.43 8.20 -2.24
C ARG A 38 3.09 8.80 -3.47
N ALA A 39 4.42 8.83 -3.51
CA ALA A 39 5.14 9.32 -4.68
C ALA A 39 4.81 8.52 -5.95
N HIS A 40 4.70 7.19 -5.83
CA HIS A 40 4.32 6.34 -6.97
C HIS A 40 2.83 6.44 -7.32
N LEU A 41 1.95 6.54 -6.31
CA LEU A 41 0.52 6.72 -6.56
C LEU A 41 0.25 8.02 -7.33
N ALA A 42 1.05 9.07 -7.12
CA ALA A 42 0.91 10.32 -7.87
C ALA A 42 1.22 10.20 -9.37
N ILE A 43 1.95 9.16 -9.80
CA ILE A 43 2.34 8.95 -11.21
C ILE A 43 1.62 7.75 -11.86
N CYS A 44 0.98 6.89 -11.08
CA CYS A 44 0.36 5.66 -11.56
C CYS A 44 -1.07 5.52 -11.03
N ASP A 45 -2.04 5.77 -11.90
CA ASP A 45 -3.47 5.66 -11.59
C ASP A 45 -3.91 4.24 -11.21
N ALA A 46 -3.33 3.22 -11.84
CA ALA A 46 -3.67 1.83 -11.54
C ALA A 46 -3.40 1.49 -10.07
N CYS A 47 -2.22 1.89 -9.56
CA CYS A 47 -1.88 1.70 -8.16
C CYS A 47 -2.75 2.58 -7.24
N THR A 48 -3.11 3.79 -7.66
CA THR A 48 -3.99 4.70 -6.91
C THR A 48 -5.37 4.12 -6.70
N SER A 49 -5.99 3.58 -7.76
CA SER A 49 -7.26 2.87 -7.67
C SER A 49 -7.17 1.66 -6.73
N PHE A 50 -6.11 0.85 -6.84
CA PHE A 50 -5.90 -0.30 -5.96
C PHE A 50 -5.77 0.11 -4.49
N SER A 51 -4.94 1.10 -4.17
CA SER A 51 -4.80 1.62 -2.80
C SER A 51 -6.11 2.22 -2.28
N ALA A 52 -6.92 2.86 -3.12
CA ALA A 52 -8.23 3.37 -2.75
C ALA A 52 -9.19 2.23 -2.38
N GLN A 53 -9.28 1.18 -3.22
CA GLN A 53 -10.11 0.00 -2.95
C GLN A 53 -9.76 -0.66 -1.60
N MET A 54 -8.46 -0.82 -1.32
CA MET A 54 -7.99 -1.39 -0.06
C MET A 54 -8.32 -0.52 1.16
N ARG A 55 -8.31 0.82 1.01
CA ARG A 55 -8.75 1.73 2.08
C ARG A 55 -10.25 1.59 2.34
N THR A 56 -11.07 1.52 1.29
CA THR A 56 -12.52 1.31 1.41
C THR A 56 -12.81 0.00 2.13
N LEU A 57 -12.15 -1.09 1.73
CA LEU A 57 -12.30 -2.39 2.38
C LEU A 57 -11.95 -2.31 3.87
N ARG A 58 -10.81 -1.70 4.20
CA ARG A 58 -10.41 -1.54 5.60
C ARG A 58 -11.36 -0.67 6.41
N GLU A 59 -11.89 0.39 5.82
CA GLU A 59 -12.85 1.26 6.50
C GLU A 59 -14.16 0.55 6.78
N ALA A 60 -14.64 -0.25 5.81
CA ALA A 60 -15.78 -1.14 6.01
C ALA A 60 -15.51 -2.18 7.12
N MET A 61 -14.35 -2.86 7.10
CA MET A 61 -14.00 -3.82 8.15
C MET A 61 -13.86 -3.18 9.53
N ARG A 62 -13.30 -1.96 9.62
CA ARG A 62 -13.24 -1.21 10.88
C ARG A 62 -14.61 -0.78 11.39
N ARG A 63 -15.56 -0.53 10.49
CA ARG A 63 -16.93 -0.19 10.85
C ARG A 63 -17.66 -1.42 11.37
N LEU A 64 -17.52 -2.56 10.66
CA LEU A 64 -18.11 -3.84 11.05
C LEU A 64 -17.53 -4.40 12.36
N GLY A 65 -16.20 -4.39 12.55
CA GLY A 65 -15.56 -4.85 13.79
C GLY A 65 -15.71 -3.88 14.97
N ARG A 66 -16.53 -2.82 14.83
CA ARG A 66 -16.93 -1.91 15.90
C ARG A 66 -18.41 -2.08 16.27
N ASP A 67 -19.11 -2.97 15.57
CA ASP A 67 -20.47 -3.42 15.85
C ASP A 67 -20.48 -4.77 16.62
N GLU A 68 -19.38 -5.09 17.33
CA GLU A 68 -19.28 -6.13 18.37
C GLU A 68 -18.88 -5.51 19.72
#